data_AF-A0A3D1RGW6-F1
#
_entry.id   AF-A0A3D1RGW6-F1
#
_cell.length_a   1.000
_cell.length_b   1.000
_cell.length_c   1.000
_cell.angle_alpha   90.00
_cell.angle_beta   90.00
_cell.angle_gamma   90.00
#
_symmetry.space_group_name_H-M   'P 1'
#
loop_
_entity.id
_entity.type
_entity.pdbx_description
1 polymer ?
#
loop_
_entity_poly.entity_id
_entity_poly.type
_entity_poly.pdbx_seq_one_letter_code
_entity_poly.pdbx_strand_id
1 'polypeptide(L)'
;MAFIDNAKPWFETGDFPTQAQFYQLFEWLRWKDEAIQINEVFGLQQILNQLASPVEAFTPSGDEHVYTIPEGFLLEKIILRTATPSNLSVEFEGTLTPGDIVPEVQTSGNSVLTVNVFATSPKNIKVTGIPAGANIYYIKRKIY
;
A
#
# COMPACT_ATOMS: atom_id res chain seq x y z
N MET A 1 14.84 29.67 -4.17
CA MET A 1 15.68 28.82 -5.04
C MET A 1 15.42 29.24 -6.47
N ALA A 2 16.47 29.54 -7.23
CA ALA A 2 16.39 29.94 -8.64
C ALA A 2 16.35 28.69 -9.54
N PHE A 3 16.02 28.87 -10.81
CA PHE A 3 16.25 27.86 -11.85
C PHE A 3 17.69 27.98 -12.35
N ILE A 4 18.31 26.86 -12.75
CA ILE A 4 19.71 26.87 -13.24
C ILE A 4 19.89 27.80 -14.43
N ASP A 5 18.89 27.85 -15.31
CA ASP A 5 18.86 28.70 -16.50
C ASP A 5 18.76 30.19 -16.17
N ASN A 6 18.27 30.55 -14.98
CA ASN A 6 18.21 31.93 -14.51
C ASN A 6 19.50 32.36 -13.78
N ALA A 7 20.33 31.42 -13.35
CA ALA A 7 21.54 31.69 -12.57
C ALA A 7 22.81 31.76 -13.45
N LYS A 8 22.87 30.96 -14.53
CA LYS A 8 23.99 31.00 -15.49
C LYS A 8 24.22 32.37 -16.15
N PRO A 9 23.18 33.18 -16.46
CA PRO A 9 23.35 34.52 -17.02
C PRO A 9 23.89 35.57 -16.03
N TRP A 10 24.04 35.26 -14.74
CA TRP A 10 24.62 36.19 -13.75
C TRP A 10 26.15 36.33 -13.87
N PHE A 11 26.79 35.51 -14.68
CA PHE A 11 28.23 35.62 -14.94
C PHE A 11 28.52 36.72 -15.94
N GLU A 12 29.30 37.73 -15.57
CA GLU A 12 29.76 38.78 -16.48
C GLU A 12 31.20 38.52 -16.96
N THR A 13 31.51 38.92 -18.20
CA THR A 13 32.82 38.67 -18.81
C THR A 13 33.89 39.51 -18.10
N GLY A 14 34.86 38.85 -17.47
CA GLY A 14 35.93 39.51 -16.71
C GLY A 14 35.85 39.27 -15.20
N ASP A 15 34.77 38.63 -14.73
CA ASP A 15 34.62 38.26 -13.32
C ASP A 15 35.53 37.10 -12.90
N PHE A 16 35.88 37.11 -11.61
CA PHE A 16 36.54 35.99 -10.93
C PHE A 16 35.54 35.32 -9.97
N PRO A 17 35.47 33.97 -9.92
CA PRO A 17 36.31 32.98 -10.61
C PRO A 17 35.97 32.83 -12.11
N THR A 18 36.76 32.07 -12.87
CA THR A 18 36.49 31.86 -14.32
C THR A 18 35.10 31.28 -14.57
N GLN A 19 34.53 31.49 -15.77
CA GLN A 19 33.21 30.96 -16.14
C GLN A 19 33.06 29.45 -15.85
N ALA A 20 34.11 28.67 -16.13
CA ALA A 20 34.12 27.24 -15.87
C ALA A 20 34.02 26.91 -14.37
N GLN A 21 34.75 27.65 -13.53
CA GLN A 21 34.71 27.50 -12.08
C GLN A 21 33.37 27.98 -11.48
N PHE A 22 32.79 29.04 -12.03
CA PHE A 22 31.46 29.52 -11.65
C PHE A 22 30.37 28.50 -11.99
N TYR A 23 30.43 27.87 -13.17
CA TYR A 23 29.48 26.82 -13.54
C TYR A 23 29.68 25.53 -12.75
N GLN A 24 30.91 25.21 -12.34
CA GLN A 24 31.17 24.09 -11.43
C GLN A 24 30.44 24.24 -10.09
N LEU A 25 30.32 25.44 -9.53
CA LEU A 25 29.54 25.66 -8.30
C LEU A 25 28.08 25.20 -8.47
N PHE A 26 27.51 25.43 -9.65
CA PHE A 26 26.13 25.09 -9.95
C PHE A 26 25.87 23.58 -10.11
N GLU A 27 26.93 22.79 -10.33
CA GLU A 27 26.83 21.33 -10.34
C GLU A 27 26.63 20.73 -8.94
N TRP A 28 26.95 21.50 -7.88
CA TRP A 28 26.86 21.05 -6.47
C TRP A 28 25.60 21.57 -5.78
N LEU A 29 24.85 22.45 -6.43
CA LEU A 29 23.64 23.06 -5.89
C LEU A 29 22.41 22.31 -6.39
N ARG A 30 21.41 22.20 -5.52
CA ARG A 30 20.09 21.67 -5.85
C ARG A 30 19.20 22.74 -6.47
N TRP A 31 18.56 22.40 -7.58
CA TRP A 31 17.71 23.32 -8.34
C TRP A 31 16.23 23.03 -8.15
N LYS A 32 15.38 24.04 -8.44
CA LYS A 32 13.93 23.95 -8.20
C LYS A 32 13.23 22.97 -9.15
N ASP A 33 13.81 22.78 -10.33
CA ASP A 33 13.37 21.91 -11.42
C ASP A 33 13.91 20.49 -11.33
N GLU A 34 14.84 20.22 -10.41
CA GLU A 34 15.31 18.87 -10.16
C GLU A 34 14.28 18.07 -9.37
N ALA A 35 13.87 16.93 -9.93
CA ALA A 35 13.01 15.99 -9.23
C ALA A 35 13.78 15.39 -8.04
N ILE A 36 13.17 15.44 -6.86
CA ILE A 36 13.69 14.77 -5.67
C ILE A 36 13.39 13.28 -5.80
N GLN A 37 14.42 12.44 -5.81
CA GLN A 37 14.21 11.00 -5.81
C GLN A 37 13.74 10.54 -4.43
N ILE A 38 12.87 9.53 -4.39
CA ILE A 38 12.23 9.09 -3.13
C ILE A 38 13.25 8.58 -2.10
N ASN A 39 14.38 8.05 -2.56
CA ASN A 39 15.49 7.54 -1.76
C ASN A 39 16.37 8.66 -1.17
N GLU A 40 16.28 9.90 -1.65
CA GLU A 40 16.98 11.06 -1.10
C GLU A 40 16.32 11.60 0.16
N VAL A 41 15.05 11.26 0.40
CA VAL A 41 14.30 11.70 1.57
C VAL A 41 14.28 10.58 2.60
N PHE A 42 15.11 10.73 3.63
CA PHE A 42 15.19 9.78 4.73
C PHE A 42 13.80 9.52 5.34
N GLY A 43 13.41 8.25 5.42
CA GLY A 43 12.13 7.83 6.02
C GLY A 43 10.90 7.95 5.11
N LEU A 44 10.96 8.61 3.95
CA LEU A 44 9.79 8.79 3.08
C LEU A 44 9.23 7.44 2.58
N GLN A 45 10.10 6.56 2.10
CA GLN A 45 9.69 5.23 1.65
C GLN A 45 9.09 4.39 2.80
N GLN A 46 9.64 4.50 4.01
CA GLN A 46 9.10 3.83 5.19
C GLN A 46 7.69 4.33 5.52
N ILE A 47 7.49 5.65 5.54
CA ILE A 47 6.19 6.27 5.82
C ILE A 47 5.17 5.89 4.76
N LEU A 48 5.55 5.92 3.48
CA LEU A 48 4.67 5.51 2.39
C LEU A 48 4.27 4.04 2.50
N ASN A 49 5.21 3.16 2.88
CA ASN A 49 4.91 1.74 3.13
C ASN A 49 4.05 1.53 4.38
N GLN A 50 4.14 2.40 5.39
CA GLN A 50 3.28 2.37 6.58
C GLN A 50 1.87 2.89 6.29
N LEU A 51 1.72 3.87 5.39
CA LEU A 51 0.44 4.42 4.98
C LEU A 51 -0.27 3.58 3.92
N ALA A 52 0.48 2.80 3.13
CA ALA A 52 -0.11 1.85 2.21
C ALA A 52 -0.89 0.80 3.00
N SER A 53 -2.15 0.55 2.64
CA SER A 53 -2.89 -0.63 3.09
C SER A 53 -2.43 -1.81 2.24
N PRO A 54 -1.52 -2.69 2.71
CA PRO A 54 -1.07 -3.84 1.95
C PRO A 54 -2.27 -4.66 1.47
N VAL A 55 -2.24 -4.99 0.17
CA VAL A 55 -3.21 -5.84 -0.48
C VAL A 55 -2.54 -7.17 -0.78
N GLU A 56 -3.07 -8.24 -0.22
CA GLU A 56 -2.61 -9.60 -0.52
C GLU A 56 -3.65 -10.31 -1.38
N ALA A 57 -3.21 -10.81 -2.53
CA ALA A 57 -4.05 -11.45 -3.53
C ALA A 57 -3.80 -12.95 -3.56
N PHE A 58 -4.87 -13.73 -3.57
CA PHE A 58 -4.84 -15.20 -3.61
C PHE A 58 -5.76 -15.73 -4.69
N THR A 59 -5.35 -16.83 -5.32
CA THR A 59 -6.16 -17.60 -6.27
C THR A 59 -6.33 -19.02 -5.71
N PRO A 60 -7.35 -19.26 -4.86
CA PRO A 60 -7.56 -20.56 -4.24
C PRO A 60 -7.82 -21.64 -5.29
N SER A 61 -7.29 -22.85 -5.08
CA SER A 61 -7.51 -24.01 -5.95
C SER A 61 -8.77 -24.81 -5.59
N GLY A 62 -9.41 -24.50 -4.47
CA GLY A 62 -10.59 -25.18 -3.94
C GLY A 62 -11.73 -24.21 -3.58
N ASP A 63 -12.77 -24.77 -2.98
CA ASP A 63 -13.95 -24.05 -2.49
C ASP A 63 -13.73 -23.33 -1.15
N GLU A 64 -12.57 -23.55 -0.53
CA GLU A 64 -12.16 -22.98 0.74
C GLU A 64 -10.78 -22.33 0.67
N HIS A 65 -10.63 -21.23 1.40
CA HIS A 65 -9.35 -20.55 1.61
C HIS A 65 -9.25 -20.03 3.03
N VAL A 66 -8.16 -20.37 3.72
CA VAL A 66 -7.83 -19.85 5.04
C VAL A 66 -6.70 -18.84 4.93
N TYR A 67 -6.93 -17.67 5.48
CA TYR A 67 -5.98 -16.57 5.56
C TYR A 67 -5.70 -16.20 7.01
N THR A 68 -4.42 -16.13 7.38
CA THR A 68 -4.00 -15.74 8.73
C THR A 68 -3.64 -14.25 8.74
N ILE A 69 -4.41 -13.46 9.49
CA ILE A 69 -4.06 -12.07 9.82
C ILE A 69 -2.89 -12.13 10.83
N PRO A 70 -1.73 -11.53 10.52
CA PRO A 70 -0.63 -11.44 11.48
C PRO A 70 -0.97 -10.53 12.66
N GLU A 71 -0.31 -10.75 13.80
CA GLU A 71 -0.39 -9.85 14.96
C GLU A 71 -0.06 -8.39 14.58
N GLY A 72 -0.80 -7.44 15.16
CA GLY A 72 -0.63 -6.02 14.92
C GLY A 72 -1.23 -5.54 13.59
N PHE A 73 -2.03 -6.36 12.92
CA PHE A 73 -2.77 -5.94 11.72
C PHE A 73 -4.27 -5.86 11.98
N LEU A 74 -4.88 -4.83 11.41
CA LEU A 74 -6.32 -4.71 11.23
C LEU A 74 -6.66 -5.16 9.82
N LEU A 75 -7.53 -6.15 9.68
CA LEU A 75 -8.15 -6.45 8.39
C LEU A 75 -9.39 -5.57 8.21
N GLU A 76 -9.41 -4.80 7.12
CA GLU A 76 -10.44 -3.80 6.84
C GLU A 76 -11.42 -4.26 5.75
N LYS A 77 -10.92 -5.00 4.75
CA LYS A 77 -11.77 -5.46 3.65
C LYS A 77 -11.29 -6.79 3.10
N ILE A 78 -12.25 -7.57 2.62
CA ILE A 78 -12.01 -8.71 1.76
C ILE A 78 -12.73 -8.42 0.44
N ILE A 79 -12.01 -8.42 -0.67
CA ILE A 79 -12.58 -8.25 -2.00
C ILE A 79 -12.56 -9.62 -2.69
N LEU A 80 -13.71 -10.03 -3.19
CA LEU A 80 -13.88 -11.25 -3.95
C LEU A 80 -14.15 -10.88 -5.40
N ARG A 81 -13.34 -11.43 -6.30
CA ARG A 81 -13.56 -11.33 -7.75
C ARG A 81 -13.82 -12.72 -8.30
N THR A 82 -15.00 -12.91 -8.86
CA THR A 82 -15.46 -14.21 -9.36
C THR A 82 -15.98 -14.06 -10.78
N ALA A 83 -15.73 -15.07 -11.63
CA ALA A 83 -16.29 -15.10 -12.98
C ALA A 83 -17.74 -15.60 -12.98
N THR A 84 -18.11 -16.39 -11.98
CA THR A 84 -19.44 -16.95 -11.78
C THR A 84 -19.96 -16.60 -10.39
N PRO A 85 -21.24 -16.21 -10.25
CA PRO A 85 -21.81 -15.91 -8.95
C PRO A 85 -21.88 -17.17 -8.06
N SER A 86 -21.47 -17.07 -6.80
CA SER A 86 -21.62 -18.13 -5.79
C SER A 86 -22.00 -17.53 -4.42
N ASN A 87 -22.54 -18.37 -3.53
CA ASN A 87 -22.77 -17.97 -2.14
C ASN A 87 -21.47 -18.14 -1.36
N LEU A 88 -20.99 -17.05 -0.76
CA LEU A 88 -19.72 -17.03 -0.04
C LEU A 88 -20.00 -16.85 1.45
N SER A 89 -19.31 -17.63 2.28
CA SER A 89 -19.28 -17.45 3.73
C SER A 89 -17.91 -16.97 4.14
N VAL A 90 -17.86 -16.01 5.06
CA VAL A 90 -16.62 -15.58 5.71
C VAL A 90 -16.78 -15.83 7.21
N GLU A 91 -15.96 -16.74 7.69
CA GLU A 91 -15.94 -17.16 9.08
C GLU A 91 -14.61 -16.78 9.70
N PHE A 92 -14.70 -16.41 10.97
CA PHE A 92 -13.53 -16.12 11.77
C PHE A 92 -13.27 -17.32 12.70
N GLU A 93 -12.07 -17.88 12.66
CA GLU A 93 -11.70 -18.97 13.56
C GLU A 93 -11.22 -18.38 14.91
N GLY A 94 -12.10 -18.40 15.90
CA GLY A 94 -11.78 -17.99 17.28
C GLY A 94 -12.82 -17.05 17.89
N THR A 95 -12.51 -16.53 19.08
CA THR A 95 -13.41 -15.62 19.79
C THR A 95 -13.29 -14.21 19.22
N LEU A 96 -14.41 -13.68 18.72
CA LEU A 96 -14.51 -12.27 18.35
C LEU A 96 -14.43 -11.38 19.60
N THR A 97 -13.70 -10.28 19.48
CA THR A 97 -13.58 -9.28 20.53
C THR A 97 -14.62 -8.17 20.33
N PRO A 98 -15.04 -7.45 21.38
CA PRO A 98 -15.97 -6.33 21.23
C PRO A 98 -15.44 -5.29 20.24
N GLY A 99 -16.21 -5.02 19.18
CA GLY A 99 -15.83 -4.11 18.09
C GLY A 99 -15.35 -4.81 16.82
N ASP A 100 -15.13 -6.13 16.86
CA ASP A 100 -14.86 -6.91 15.64
C ASP A 100 -16.13 -6.95 14.76
N ILE A 101 -15.99 -6.65 13.47
CA ILE A 101 -17.06 -6.75 12.47
C ILE A 101 -16.70 -7.86 11.49
N VAL A 102 -17.50 -8.93 11.47
CA VAL A 102 -17.39 -10.01 10.49
C VAL A 102 -18.74 -10.17 9.80
N PRO A 103 -18.81 -10.07 8.46
CA PRO A 103 -20.04 -10.31 7.74
C PRO A 103 -20.38 -11.80 7.75
N GLU A 104 -21.58 -12.13 8.21
CA GLU A 104 -22.01 -13.52 8.42
C GLU A 104 -22.30 -14.27 7.10
N VAL A 105 -22.82 -13.58 6.07
CA VAL A 105 -23.06 -14.12 4.72
C VAL A 105 -23.07 -12.97 3.71
N GLN A 106 -22.41 -13.09 2.56
CA GLN A 106 -22.46 -12.07 1.50
C GLN A 106 -22.54 -12.68 0.09
N THR A 107 -23.07 -11.85 -0.81
CA THR A 107 -23.81 -12.22 -2.03
C THR A 107 -22.94 -12.53 -3.25
N SER A 108 -23.65 -12.93 -4.31
CA SER A 108 -23.18 -13.52 -5.55
C SER A 108 -22.38 -12.57 -6.45
N GLY A 109 -21.19 -12.99 -6.88
CA GLY A 109 -20.40 -12.30 -7.91
C GLY A 109 -19.17 -11.58 -7.35
N ASN A 110 -18.88 -10.40 -7.89
CA ASN A 110 -17.82 -9.52 -7.38
C ASN A 110 -18.33 -8.78 -6.15
N SER A 111 -17.70 -9.00 -5.01
CA SER A 111 -18.19 -8.52 -3.72
C SER A 111 -17.08 -7.85 -2.92
N VAL A 112 -17.44 -6.80 -2.18
CA VAL A 112 -16.55 -6.14 -1.21
C VAL A 112 -17.15 -6.34 0.16
N LEU A 113 -16.45 -7.10 0.98
CA LEU A 113 -16.81 -7.40 2.36
C LEU A 113 -16.07 -6.41 3.25
N THR A 114 -16.82 -5.54 3.93
CA THR A 114 -16.23 -4.73 4.99
C THR A 114 -16.05 -5.62 6.20
N VAL A 115 -14.80 -5.74 6.63
CA VAL A 115 -14.40 -6.49 7.82
C VAL A 115 -13.72 -5.49 8.75
N ASN A 116 -13.85 -5.63 10.05
CA ASN A 116 -13.10 -4.80 10.96
C ASN A 116 -12.62 -5.70 12.08
N VAL A 117 -11.53 -6.43 11.83
CA VAL A 117 -11.00 -7.40 12.79
C VAL A 117 -9.56 -7.05 13.10
N PHE A 118 -9.31 -6.72 14.36
CA PHE A 118 -7.96 -6.44 14.85
C PHE A 118 -7.33 -7.71 15.44
N ALA A 119 -6.12 -8.03 14.98
CA ALA A 119 -5.35 -9.18 15.41
C ALA A 119 -4.37 -8.79 16.54
N THR A 120 -4.80 -8.93 17.79
CA THR A 120 -3.91 -8.87 18.97
C THR A 120 -3.01 -10.10 19.11
N SER A 121 -3.33 -11.16 18.40
CA SER A 121 -2.54 -12.36 18.14
C SER A 121 -2.89 -12.85 16.72
N PRO A 122 -2.11 -13.77 16.11
CA PRO A 122 -2.44 -14.30 14.80
C PRO A 122 -3.87 -14.87 14.76
N LYS A 123 -4.64 -14.46 13.76
CA LYS A 123 -6.10 -14.62 13.70
C LYS A 123 -6.48 -15.20 12.32
N ASN A 124 -7.15 -16.35 12.28
CA ASN A 124 -7.50 -17.01 11.03
C ASN A 124 -8.89 -16.58 10.53
N ILE A 125 -8.97 -16.34 9.22
CA ILE A 125 -10.23 -16.13 8.49
C ILE A 125 -10.36 -17.21 7.45
N LYS A 126 -11.51 -17.86 7.47
CA LYS A 126 -11.89 -18.90 6.55
C LYS A 126 -12.95 -18.36 5.61
N VAL A 127 -12.69 -18.44 4.31
CA VAL A 127 -13.63 -18.11 3.25
C VAL A 127 -14.05 -19.41 2.57
N THR A 128 -15.35 -19.67 2.49
CA THR A 128 -15.91 -20.88 1.86
C THR A 128 -16.92 -20.52 0.76
N GLY A 129 -17.20 -21.49 -0.12
CA GLY A 129 -18.08 -21.29 -1.29
C GLY A 129 -17.39 -20.60 -2.47
N ILE A 130 -16.06 -20.68 -2.52
CA ILE A 130 -15.22 -20.01 -3.53
C ILE A 130 -15.40 -20.71 -4.88
N PRO A 131 -15.84 -20.01 -5.94
CA PRO A 131 -15.99 -20.61 -7.25
C PRO A 131 -14.62 -20.76 -7.92
N ALA A 132 -14.49 -21.75 -8.81
CA ALA A 132 -13.25 -22.00 -9.53
C ALA A 132 -12.77 -20.74 -10.29
N GLY A 133 -11.48 -20.42 -10.18
CA GLY A 133 -10.88 -19.24 -10.83
C GLY A 133 -11.18 -17.91 -10.15
N ALA A 134 -11.74 -17.92 -8.93
CA ALA A 134 -11.90 -16.72 -8.12
C ALA A 134 -10.57 -16.15 -7.61
N ASN A 135 -10.55 -14.84 -7.39
CA ASN A 135 -9.46 -14.15 -6.72
C ASN A 135 -9.96 -13.48 -5.44
N ILE A 136 -9.21 -13.64 -4.36
CA ILE A 136 -9.49 -13.04 -3.06
C ILE A 136 -8.41 -12.02 -2.77
N TYR A 137 -8.81 -10.81 -2.36
CA TYR A 137 -7.89 -9.75 -1.95
C TYR A 137 -8.18 -9.37 -0.50
N TYR A 138 -7.15 -9.41 0.34
CA TYR A 138 -7.22 -8.96 1.72
C TYR A 138 -6.58 -7.58 1.82
N ILE A 139 -7.36 -6.59 2.26
CA ILE A 139 -6.86 -5.23 2.54
C ILE A 139 -6.68 -5.12 4.04
N LYS A 140 -5.43 -4.99 4.45
CA LYS A 140 -5.05 -4.87 5.85
C LYS A 140 -4.22 -3.62 6.09
N ARG A 141 -4.19 -3.18 7.34
CA ARG A 141 -3.37 -2.06 7.80
C ARG A 141 -2.65 -2.46 9.07
N LYS A 142 -1.37 -2.12 9.18
CA LYS A 142 -0.64 -2.31 10.44
C LYS A 142 -1.11 -1.26 11.46
N ILE A 143 -1.60 -1.70 12.60
CA ILE A 143 -1.90 -0.86 13.76
C ILE A 143 -0.78 -1.14 14.76
N TYR A 144 0.01 -0.13 15.06
CA TYR A 144 1.21 -0.21 15.90
C TYR A 144 0.96 -0.87 17.26
#